data_AF-A0A1L5KWH5-F1
#
_entry.id   AF-A0A1L5KWH5-F1
#
_cell.length_a   1.000
_cell.length_b   1.000
_cell.length_c   1.000
_cell.angle_alpha   90.00
_cell.angle_beta   90.00
_cell.angle_gamma   90.00
#
_symmetry.space_group_name_H-M   'P 1'
#
loop_
_entity.id
_entity.type
_entity.pdbx_description
1 polymer ?
#
loop_
_entity_poly.entity_id
_entity_poly.type
_entity_poly.pdbx_seq_one_letter_code
_entity_poly.pdbx_strand_id
1 'polypeptide(L)'
;SRKYAALCPDTLRRVAEDCAQRYKKPKEAEKAARETLHGITGAFMGPEELKRAEERLKAGDMEGALEMHASTRERKPLGPFYEALFARTGRPGRVLDVACGLNPIYLAAMGVAVTGVDIAGGQIEMMNRWASAGGYPLEARLGDALCPDFLPEGPFDLTLAMKLLPVLENQKKGAAAALIESLPSEKAAVTFPTRTLSGRGVGMERHCSQWFEGLLP
;
A
#
# COMPACT_ATOMS: atom_id res chain seq x y z
N SER A 1 21.12 3.98 -7.11
CA SER A 1 20.97 2.61 -7.68
C SER A 1 19.77 2.59 -8.60
N ARG A 2 19.87 2.03 -9.83
CA ARG A 2 18.73 1.99 -10.78
C ARG A 2 17.51 1.26 -10.21
N LYS A 3 17.72 0.29 -9.31
CA LYS A 3 16.68 -0.50 -8.64
C LYS A 3 15.62 0.35 -7.94
N TYR A 4 15.99 1.54 -7.45
CA TYR A 4 15.11 2.40 -6.66
C TYR A 4 14.69 3.68 -7.40
N ALA A 5 15.02 3.80 -8.68
CA ALA A 5 14.79 5.03 -9.44
C ALA A 5 13.30 5.38 -9.56
N ALA A 6 12.43 4.36 -9.56
CA ALA A 6 10.98 4.53 -9.63
C ALA A 6 10.31 4.54 -8.25
N LEU A 7 11.05 4.69 -7.14
CA LEU A 7 10.44 4.86 -5.82
C LEU A 7 10.13 6.32 -5.52
N CYS A 8 9.17 6.55 -4.63
CA CYS A 8 8.85 7.88 -4.10
C CYS A 8 10.14 8.60 -3.64
N PRO A 9 10.46 9.78 -4.21
CA PRO A 9 11.64 10.54 -3.83
C PRO A 9 11.66 10.89 -2.33
N ASP A 10 10.50 11.12 -1.73
CA ASP A 10 10.40 11.46 -0.31
C ASP A 10 10.74 10.26 0.57
N THR A 11 10.36 9.04 0.17
CA THR A 11 10.81 7.81 0.83
C THR A 11 12.32 7.65 0.74
N LEU A 12 12.92 7.91 -0.43
CA LEU A 12 14.37 7.81 -0.59
C LEU A 12 15.10 8.80 0.31
N ARG A 13 14.62 10.03 0.39
CA ARG A 13 15.19 11.09 1.24
C ARG A 13 15.07 10.72 2.71
N ARG A 14 13.85 10.43 3.17
CA ARG A 14 13.56 10.06 4.56
C ARG A 14 14.39 8.87 5.03
N VAL A 15 14.39 7.78 4.26
CA VAL A 15 15.13 6.56 4.64
C VAL A 15 16.64 6.82 4.67
N ALA A 16 17.18 7.63 3.75
CA ALA A 16 18.59 8.00 3.77
C ALA A 16 18.94 8.84 5.00
N GLU A 17 18.11 9.81 5.35
CA GLU A 17 18.27 10.65 6.55
C GLU A 17 18.20 9.83 7.84
N ASP A 18 17.18 8.98 7.99
CA ASP A 18 17.00 8.08 9.14
C ASP A 18 18.23 7.19 9.34
N CYS A 19 18.76 6.61 8.24
CA CYS A 19 19.94 5.74 8.30
C CYS A 19 21.22 6.53 8.59
N ALA A 20 21.37 7.74 8.04
CA ALA A 20 22.54 8.58 8.30
C ALA A 20 22.61 9.04 9.76
N GLN A 21 21.47 9.28 10.40
CA GLN A 21 21.41 9.61 11.83
C GLN A 21 21.75 8.41 12.72
N ARG A 22 21.39 7.19 12.30
CA ARG A 22 21.59 5.96 13.08
C ARG A 22 23.00 5.37 12.97
N TYR A 23 23.66 5.50 11.82
CA TYR A 23 24.94 4.84 11.55
C TYR A 23 26.06 5.84 11.32
N LYS A 24 27.16 5.70 12.09
CA LYS A 24 28.32 6.60 12.01
C LYS A 24 29.10 6.49 10.70
N LYS A 25 29.10 5.32 10.04
CA LYS A 25 29.84 5.09 8.80
C LYS A 25 28.92 5.17 7.58
N PRO A 26 29.26 5.95 6.54
CA PRO A 26 28.42 6.09 5.34
C PRO A 26 28.05 4.78 4.65
N LYS A 27 29.00 3.82 4.56
CA LYS A 27 28.73 2.51 3.95
C LYS A 27 27.74 1.66 4.75
N GLU A 28 27.74 1.77 6.08
CA GLU A 28 26.78 1.05 6.94
C GLU A 28 25.38 1.68 6.81
N ALA A 29 25.29 3.02 6.79
CA ALA A 29 24.05 3.74 6.54
C ALA A 29 23.45 3.39 5.16
N GLU A 30 24.26 3.37 4.10
CA GLU A 30 23.80 3.00 2.76
C GLU A 30 23.27 1.56 2.72
N LYS A 31 23.98 0.61 3.35
CA LYS A 31 23.53 -0.78 3.41
C LYS A 31 22.19 -0.90 4.14
N ALA A 32 22.04 -0.27 5.29
CA ALA A 32 20.79 -0.26 6.07
C ALA A 32 19.63 0.39 5.30
N ALA A 33 19.90 1.47 4.57
CA ALA A 33 18.90 2.13 3.72
C ALA A 33 18.42 1.18 2.61
N ARG A 34 19.34 0.46 1.95
CA ARG A 34 19.00 -0.52 0.90
C ARG A 34 18.18 -1.69 1.45
N GLU A 35 18.50 -2.19 2.64
CA GLU A 35 17.75 -3.25 3.31
C GLU A 35 16.33 -2.79 3.67
N THR A 36 16.20 -1.58 4.23
CA THR A 36 14.90 -0.95 4.55
C THR A 36 14.05 -0.80 3.30
N LEU A 37 14.58 -0.15 2.24
CA LEU A 37 13.88 0.04 0.97
C LEU A 37 13.43 -1.30 0.37
N HIS A 38 14.27 -2.34 0.42
CA HIS A 38 13.89 -3.66 -0.09
C HIS A 38 12.72 -4.27 0.70
N GLY A 39 12.74 -4.16 2.03
CA GLY A 39 11.68 -4.68 2.90
C GLY A 39 10.32 -4.01 2.71
N ILE A 40 10.30 -2.71 2.40
CA ILE A 40 9.05 -1.95 2.23
C ILE A 40 8.53 -1.92 0.79
N THR A 41 9.32 -2.38 -0.20
CA THR A 41 8.91 -2.38 -1.62
C THR A 41 9.09 -3.75 -2.28
N GLY A 42 10.33 -4.13 -2.59
CA GLY A 42 10.65 -5.27 -3.42
C GLY A 42 10.27 -6.63 -2.84
N ALA A 43 9.88 -6.70 -1.56
CA ALA A 43 9.30 -7.91 -0.97
C ALA A 43 7.89 -8.23 -1.51
N PHE A 44 7.16 -7.22 -2.02
CA PHE A 44 5.77 -7.37 -2.47
C PHE A 44 5.62 -7.58 -3.98
N MET A 45 6.50 -6.96 -4.77
CA MET A 45 6.53 -7.08 -6.22
C MET A 45 7.92 -6.68 -6.75
N GLY A 46 8.51 -7.55 -7.56
CA GLY A 46 9.76 -7.28 -8.27
C GLY A 46 9.52 -6.72 -9.69
N PRO A 47 10.61 -6.35 -10.40
CA PRO A 47 10.51 -5.82 -11.76
C PRO A 47 9.91 -6.80 -12.78
N GLU A 48 10.21 -8.09 -12.64
CA GLU A 48 9.67 -9.14 -13.53
C GLU A 48 8.18 -9.35 -13.29
N GLU A 49 7.74 -9.36 -12.02
CA GLU A 49 6.32 -9.42 -11.67
C GLU A 49 5.55 -8.20 -12.18
N LEU A 50 6.14 -7.00 -12.09
CA LEU A 50 5.55 -5.77 -12.63
C LEU A 50 5.35 -5.88 -14.15
N LYS A 51 6.38 -6.34 -14.88
CA LYS A 51 6.29 -6.53 -16.34
C LYS A 51 5.18 -7.53 -16.70
N ARG A 52 5.11 -8.67 -16.00
CA ARG A 52 4.06 -9.68 -16.22
C ARG A 52 2.67 -9.16 -15.87
N ALA A 53 2.54 -8.34 -14.82
CA ALA A 53 1.27 -7.71 -14.47
C ALA A 53 0.78 -6.80 -15.62
N GLU A 54 1.68 -6.00 -16.20
CA GLU A 54 1.36 -5.13 -17.34
C GLU A 54 0.94 -5.94 -18.58
N GLU A 55 1.64 -7.04 -18.89
CA GLU A 55 1.29 -7.94 -20.00
C GLU A 55 -0.10 -8.57 -19.81
N ARG A 56 -0.42 -9.02 -18.58
CA ARG A 56 -1.72 -9.59 -18.25
C ARG A 56 -2.85 -8.57 -18.33
N LEU A 57 -2.64 -7.35 -17.83
CA LEU A 57 -3.61 -6.26 -17.97
C LEU A 57 -3.92 -5.96 -19.44
N LYS A 58 -2.89 -5.93 -20.31
CA LYS A 58 -3.06 -5.74 -21.76
C LYS A 58 -3.84 -6.88 -22.42
N ALA A 59 -3.72 -8.10 -21.91
CA ALA A 59 -4.46 -9.26 -22.36
C ALA A 59 -5.89 -9.36 -21.77
N GLY A 60 -6.31 -8.41 -20.92
CA GLY A 60 -7.61 -8.44 -20.24
C GLY A 60 -7.66 -9.38 -19.02
N ASP A 61 -6.53 -9.97 -18.62
CA ASP A 61 -6.41 -10.83 -17.45
C ASP A 61 -6.11 -10.00 -16.19
N MET A 62 -7.13 -9.28 -15.71
CA MET A 62 -7.02 -8.47 -14.51
C MET A 62 -6.66 -9.31 -13.27
N GLU A 63 -7.31 -10.46 -13.10
CA GLU A 63 -7.10 -11.29 -11.92
C GLU A 63 -5.68 -11.86 -11.84
N GLY A 64 -5.11 -12.28 -12.96
CA GLY A 64 -3.73 -12.74 -13.02
C GLY A 64 -2.74 -11.60 -12.81
N ALA A 65 -3.05 -10.38 -13.25
CA ALA A 65 -2.22 -9.22 -12.94
C ALA A 65 -2.17 -8.94 -11.44
N LEU A 66 -3.33 -8.99 -10.76
CA LEU A 66 -3.44 -8.82 -9.32
C LEU A 66 -2.68 -9.88 -8.52
N GLU A 67 -2.44 -11.08 -9.06
CA GLU A 67 -1.64 -12.13 -8.39
C GLU A 67 -0.14 -11.85 -8.37
N MET A 68 0.34 -10.96 -9.25
CA MET A 68 1.75 -10.61 -9.32
C MET A 68 2.21 -9.77 -8.12
N HIS A 69 1.27 -9.18 -7.36
CA HIS A 69 1.55 -8.46 -6.13
C HIS A 69 1.15 -9.28 -4.90
N ALA A 70 2.07 -9.47 -3.95
CA ALA A 70 1.88 -10.37 -2.82
C ALA A 70 0.63 -10.03 -1.99
N SER A 71 0.40 -8.76 -1.66
CA SER A 71 -0.72 -8.36 -0.81
C SER A 71 -2.10 -8.51 -1.46
N THR A 72 -2.20 -8.40 -2.79
CA THR A 72 -3.46 -8.61 -3.52
C THR A 72 -3.68 -10.10 -3.79
N ARG A 73 -2.62 -10.87 -4.06
CA ARG A 73 -2.67 -12.33 -4.16
C ARG A 73 -3.21 -12.98 -2.88
N GLU A 74 -2.71 -12.57 -1.72
CA GLU A 74 -3.15 -13.10 -0.42
C GLU A 74 -4.60 -12.77 -0.06
N ARG A 75 -5.19 -11.74 -0.69
CA ARG A 75 -6.56 -11.29 -0.39
C ARG A 75 -7.63 -12.06 -1.14
N LYS A 76 -7.26 -12.91 -2.11
CA LYS A 76 -8.23 -13.67 -2.90
C LYS A 76 -9.07 -14.59 -2.00
N PRO A 77 -10.37 -14.78 -2.32
CA PRO A 77 -11.10 -14.20 -3.46
C PRO A 77 -11.56 -12.75 -3.19
N LEU A 78 -11.30 -11.84 -4.14
CA LEU A 78 -11.54 -10.39 -3.97
C LEU A 78 -13.03 -10.01 -3.93
N GLY A 79 -13.88 -10.69 -4.71
CA GLY A 79 -15.32 -10.43 -4.74
C GLY A 79 -15.98 -10.57 -3.37
N PRO A 80 -15.93 -11.78 -2.76
CA PRO A 80 -16.46 -12.00 -1.42
C PRO A 80 -15.84 -11.08 -0.36
N PHE A 81 -14.55 -10.75 -0.49
CA PHE A 81 -13.89 -9.82 0.40
C PHE A 81 -14.53 -8.42 0.35
N TYR A 82 -14.72 -7.87 -0.85
CA TYR A 82 -15.31 -6.54 -1.03
C TYR A 82 -16.81 -6.50 -0.76
N GLU A 83 -17.55 -7.57 -1.06
CA GLU A 83 -18.95 -7.73 -0.68
C GLU A 83 -19.11 -7.63 0.84
N ALA A 84 -18.31 -8.38 1.60
CA ALA A 84 -18.34 -8.35 3.06
C ALA A 84 -17.95 -6.97 3.63
N LEU A 85 -16.98 -6.29 3.01
CA LEU A 85 -16.57 -4.94 3.41
C LEU A 85 -17.68 -3.92 3.15
N PHE A 86 -18.27 -3.93 1.96
CA PHE A 86 -19.31 -2.97 1.56
C PHE A 86 -20.65 -3.23 2.25
N ALA A 87 -20.93 -4.47 2.69
CA ALA A 87 -22.07 -4.75 3.56
C ALA A 87 -22.00 -3.99 4.91
N ARG A 88 -20.80 -3.66 5.39
CA ARG A 88 -20.58 -2.92 6.65
C ARG A 88 -20.44 -1.41 6.45
N THR A 89 -19.82 -1.01 5.35
CA THR A 89 -19.47 0.40 5.09
C THR A 89 -20.49 1.12 4.21
N GLY A 90 -21.34 0.38 3.50
CA GLY A 90 -22.01 0.86 2.29
C GLY A 90 -21.07 0.80 1.09
N ARG A 91 -21.61 0.76 -0.13
CA ARG A 91 -20.78 0.83 -1.34
C ARG A 91 -20.29 2.28 -1.54
N PRO A 92 -18.97 2.55 -1.49
CA PRO A 92 -18.45 3.91 -1.62
C PRO A 92 -18.51 4.39 -3.08
N GLY A 93 -18.69 5.69 -3.27
CA GLY A 93 -18.52 6.37 -4.55
C GLY A 93 -17.06 6.74 -4.82
N ARG A 94 -16.33 7.23 -3.80
CA ARG A 94 -14.92 7.60 -3.87
C ARG A 94 -14.11 7.02 -2.70
N VAL A 95 -13.03 6.32 -3.02
CA VAL A 95 -12.13 5.65 -2.06
C VAL A 95 -10.74 6.24 -2.10
N LEU A 96 -10.15 6.46 -0.92
CA LEU A 96 -8.70 6.61 -0.77
C LEU A 96 -8.10 5.26 -0.39
N ASP A 97 -7.07 4.79 -1.10
CA ASP A 97 -6.36 3.56 -0.77
C ASP A 97 -4.89 3.89 -0.46
N VAL A 98 -4.49 3.74 0.80
CA VAL A 98 -3.15 4.10 1.30
C VAL A 98 -2.24 2.88 1.33
N ALA A 99 -1.04 3.02 0.76
CA ALA A 99 -0.14 1.91 0.44
C ALA A 99 -0.86 0.85 -0.43
N CYS A 100 -1.43 1.34 -1.53
CA CYS A 100 -2.47 0.63 -2.27
C CYS A 100 -1.98 -0.63 -3.01
N GLY A 101 -0.68 -0.73 -3.32
CA GLY A 101 -0.16 -1.74 -4.24
C GLY A 101 -0.98 -1.78 -5.54
N LEU A 102 -1.43 -2.97 -5.95
CA LEU A 102 -2.30 -3.14 -7.12
C LEU A 102 -3.82 -3.13 -6.81
N ASN A 103 -4.21 -2.92 -5.56
CA ASN A 103 -5.61 -3.04 -5.18
C ASN A 103 -6.59 -2.07 -5.90
N PRO A 104 -6.20 -0.83 -6.24
CA PRO A 104 -7.09 0.11 -6.95
C PRO A 104 -7.64 -0.44 -8.27
N ILE A 105 -6.89 -1.32 -8.97
CA ILE A 105 -7.34 -1.93 -10.23
C ILE A 105 -8.68 -2.66 -10.04
N TYR A 106 -8.81 -3.46 -8.97
CA TYR A 106 -10.02 -4.24 -8.72
C TYR A 106 -11.22 -3.34 -8.42
N LEU A 107 -11.02 -2.36 -7.53
CA LEU A 107 -12.05 -1.40 -7.14
C LEU A 107 -12.53 -0.55 -8.32
N ALA A 108 -11.60 -0.07 -9.16
CA ALA A 108 -11.93 0.74 -10.32
C ALA A 108 -12.66 -0.09 -11.40
N ALA A 109 -12.30 -1.36 -11.59
CA ALA A 109 -13.03 -2.28 -12.45
C ALA A 109 -14.45 -2.57 -11.94
N MET A 110 -14.69 -2.49 -10.62
CA MET A 110 -16.04 -2.52 -10.07
C MET A 110 -16.81 -1.21 -10.30
N GLY A 111 -16.18 -0.14 -10.79
CA GLY A 111 -16.80 1.18 -10.99
C GLY A 111 -16.76 2.09 -9.76
N VAL A 112 -15.86 1.83 -8.79
CA VAL A 112 -15.60 2.73 -7.67
C VAL A 112 -14.53 3.73 -8.07
N ALA A 113 -14.70 5.03 -7.80
CA ALA A 113 -13.64 6.00 -8.03
C ALA A 113 -12.54 5.84 -6.97
N VAL A 114 -11.28 5.65 -7.37
CA VAL A 114 -10.19 5.37 -6.44
C VAL A 114 -9.05 6.36 -6.62
N THR A 115 -8.61 6.95 -5.51
CA THR A 115 -7.30 7.58 -5.39
C THR A 115 -6.36 6.64 -4.64
N GLY A 116 -5.41 6.04 -5.35
CA GLY A 116 -4.37 5.19 -4.75
C GLY A 116 -3.13 5.99 -4.39
N VAL A 117 -2.54 5.73 -3.23
CA VAL A 117 -1.25 6.31 -2.82
C VAL A 117 -0.28 5.19 -2.48
N ASP A 118 0.90 5.19 -3.09
CA ASP A 118 1.94 4.21 -2.79
C ASP A 118 3.34 4.82 -3.01
N ILE A 119 4.36 4.15 -2.49
CA ILE A 119 5.76 4.52 -2.71
C ILE A 119 6.34 3.89 -3.99
N ALA A 120 5.65 2.91 -4.58
CA ALA A 120 6.10 2.16 -5.76
C ALA A 120 5.66 2.80 -7.09
N GLY A 121 6.46 3.75 -7.60
CA GLY A 121 6.17 4.51 -8.82
C GLY A 121 5.96 3.66 -10.08
N GLY A 122 6.70 2.56 -10.24
CA GLY A 122 6.47 1.65 -11.38
C GLY A 122 5.08 1.02 -11.40
N GLN A 123 4.51 0.72 -10.21
CA GLN A 123 3.15 0.21 -10.09
C GLN A 123 2.13 1.32 -10.36
N ILE A 124 2.37 2.52 -9.82
CA ILE A 124 1.54 3.72 -10.04
C ILE A 124 1.43 4.04 -11.53
N GLU A 125 2.56 4.13 -12.23
CA GLU A 125 2.59 4.42 -13.66
C GLU A 125 1.83 3.37 -14.47
N MET A 126 2.02 2.08 -14.16
CA MET A 126 1.28 1.00 -14.81
C MET A 126 -0.22 1.10 -14.58
N MET A 127 -0.66 1.32 -13.33
CA MET A 127 -2.08 1.46 -12.99
C MET A 127 -2.72 2.65 -13.70
N ASN A 128 -2.05 3.80 -13.71
CA ASN A 128 -2.56 5.00 -14.38
C ASN A 128 -2.67 4.81 -15.91
N ARG A 129 -1.68 4.16 -16.54
CA ARG A 129 -1.77 3.82 -17.98
C ARG A 129 -2.94 2.89 -18.27
N TRP A 130 -3.11 1.84 -17.47
CA TRP A 130 -4.23 0.90 -17.61
C TRP A 130 -5.58 1.60 -17.41
N ALA A 131 -5.69 2.44 -16.38
CA ALA A 131 -6.90 3.19 -16.07
C ALA A 131 -7.28 4.15 -17.21
N SER A 132 -6.32 4.93 -17.69
CA SER A 132 -6.51 5.86 -18.80
C SER A 132 -6.90 5.15 -20.09
N ALA A 133 -6.29 4.00 -20.40
CA ALA A 133 -6.61 3.23 -21.60
C ALA A 133 -8.00 2.58 -21.54
N GLY A 134 -8.44 2.16 -20.35
CA GLY A 134 -9.72 1.49 -20.14
C GLY A 134 -10.88 2.42 -19.75
N GLY A 135 -10.62 3.71 -19.50
CA GLY A 135 -11.62 4.64 -18.98
C GLY A 135 -12.05 4.33 -17.54
N TYR A 136 -11.18 3.72 -16.73
CA TYR A 136 -11.47 3.40 -15.35
C TYR A 136 -11.28 4.62 -14.44
N PRO A 137 -12.12 4.81 -13.41
CA PRO A 137 -12.04 5.95 -12.49
C PRO A 137 -10.95 5.72 -11.42
N LEU A 138 -9.69 5.58 -11.86
CA LEU A 138 -8.53 5.34 -11.01
C LEU A 138 -7.47 6.41 -11.26
N GLU A 139 -7.03 7.03 -10.18
CA GLU A 139 -5.84 7.86 -10.14
C GLU A 139 -4.90 7.36 -9.04
N ALA A 140 -3.68 6.99 -9.39
CA ALA A 140 -2.65 6.62 -8.44
C ALA A 140 -1.55 7.68 -8.39
N ARG A 141 -1.03 7.98 -7.20
CA ARG A 141 0.02 8.98 -6.99
C ARG A 141 1.09 8.48 -6.03
N LEU A 142 2.29 9.04 -6.16
CA LEU A 142 3.37 8.78 -5.23
C LEU A 142 3.07 9.44 -3.88
N GLY A 143 3.29 8.72 -2.79
CA GLY A 143 3.22 9.28 -1.46
C GLY A 143 3.74 8.30 -0.41
N ASP A 144 4.42 8.84 0.60
CA ASP A 144 4.94 8.08 1.74
C ASP A 144 4.14 8.46 2.99
N ALA A 145 3.48 7.49 3.62
CA ALA A 145 2.67 7.72 4.81
C ALA A 145 3.47 8.18 6.04
N LEU A 146 4.81 8.19 5.97
CA LEU A 146 5.69 8.75 7.00
C LEU A 146 6.18 10.17 6.69
N CYS A 147 5.80 10.72 5.54
CA CYS A 147 6.12 12.08 5.12
C CYS A 147 4.89 13.00 5.24
N PRO A 148 5.09 14.31 5.47
CA PRO A 148 3.98 15.26 5.46
C PRO A 148 3.31 15.35 4.08
N ASP A 149 2.07 15.82 4.05
CA ASP A 149 1.32 16.17 2.82
C ASP A 149 1.15 15.05 1.79
N PHE A 150 1.37 13.78 2.18
CA PHE A 150 1.18 12.63 1.29
C PHE A 150 -0.29 12.32 1.01
N LEU A 151 -1.20 12.78 1.89
CA LEU A 151 -2.62 12.53 1.77
C LEU A 151 -3.24 13.48 0.75
N PRO A 152 -4.02 12.97 -0.22
CA PRO A 152 -4.76 13.79 -1.15
C PRO A 152 -5.89 14.55 -0.45
N GLU A 153 -6.25 15.72 -0.98
CA GLU A 153 -7.44 16.45 -0.53
C GLU A 153 -8.73 15.65 -0.85
N GLY A 154 -9.63 15.61 0.15
CA GLY A 154 -10.90 14.90 0.10
C GLY A 154 -12.02 15.66 -0.64
N PRO A 155 -13.30 15.29 -0.42
CA PRO A 155 -13.77 14.24 0.48
C PRO A 155 -13.62 12.83 -0.11
N PHE A 156 -13.49 11.83 0.77
CA PHE A 156 -13.55 10.40 0.46
C PHE A 156 -14.60 9.72 1.33
N ASP A 157 -15.37 8.79 0.76
CA ASP A 157 -16.41 8.05 1.48
C ASP A 157 -15.81 6.97 2.40
N LEU A 158 -14.66 6.42 1.99
CA LEU A 158 -13.96 5.35 2.67
C LEU A 158 -12.45 5.46 2.40
N THR A 159 -11.64 5.38 3.46
CA THR A 159 -10.19 5.13 3.34
C THR A 159 -9.86 3.67 3.61
N LEU A 160 -8.99 3.09 2.80
CA LEU A 160 -8.42 1.76 3.00
C LEU A 160 -6.98 1.89 3.50
N ALA A 161 -6.65 1.21 4.60
CA ALA A 161 -5.30 1.08 5.12
C ALA A 161 -5.01 -0.41 5.36
N MET A 162 -4.65 -1.12 4.29
CA MET A 162 -4.68 -2.57 4.26
C MET A 162 -3.29 -3.19 4.46
N LYS A 163 -3.11 -3.94 5.55
CA LYS A 163 -1.82 -4.52 5.97
C LYS A 163 -0.70 -3.48 6.14
N LEU A 164 -1.08 -2.24 6.46
CA LEU A 164 -0.16 -1.09 6.49
C LEU A 164 0.34 -0.77 7.90
N LEU A 165 -0.55 -0.68 8.88
CA LEU A 165 -0.21 -0.09 10.18
C LEU A 165 1.00 -0.73 10.89
N PRO A 166 1.17 -2.07 10.92
CA PRO A 166 2.36 -2.67 11.52
C PRO A 166 3.67 -2.28 10.81
N VAL A 167 3.62 -2.07 9.49
CA VAL A 167 4.79 -1.65 8.70
C VAL A 167 5.17 -0.21 9.03
N LEU A 168 4.20 0.67 9.29
CA LEU A 168 4.45 2.03 9.73
C LEU A 168 5.02 2.07 11.14
N GLU A 169 4.40 1.34 12.07
CA GLU A 169 4.83 1.32 13.47
C GLU A 169 6.27 0.79 13.63
N ASN A 170 6.65 -0.22 12.83
CA ASN A 170 8.01 -0.76 12.82
C ASN A 170 9.05 0.23 12.27
N GLN A 171 8.65 1.12 11.37
CA GLN A 171 9.54 2.16 10.83
C GLN A 171 9.64 3.36 11.76
N LYS A 172 8.51 3.81 12.33
CA LYS A 172 8.43 4.96 13.22
C LYS A 172 7.32 4.73 14.25
N LYS A 173 7.70 4.67 15.53
CA LYS A 173 6.75 4.53 16.65
C LYS A 173 5.72 5.66 16.64
N GLY A 174 4.46 5.32 16.84
CA GLY A 174 3.32 6.25 16.83
C GLY A 174 2.83 6.64 15.43
N ALA A 175 3.48 6.19 14.35
CA ALA A 175 3.05 6.52 13.00
C ALA A 175 1.71 5.88 12.62
N ALA A 176 1.37 4.72 13.19
CA ALA A 176 0.08 4.09 12.95
C ALA A 176 -1.07 4.95 13.51
N ALA A 177 -0.94 5.45 14.75
CA ALA A 177 -1.93 6.34 15.36
C ALA A 177 -2.06 7.66 14.58
N ALA A 178 -0.93 8.30 14.27
CA ALA A 178 -0.91 9.55 13.51
C ALA A 178 -1.55 9.41 12.12
N LEU A 179 -1.41 8.26 11.45
CA LEU A 179 -2.12 7.98 10.20
C LEU A 179 -3.63 7.95 10.44
N ILE A 180 -4.12 7.19 11.41
CA ILE A 180 -5.56 7.04 11.69
C ILE A 180 -6.18 8.41 11.98
N GLU A 181 -5.52 9.24 12.79
CA GLU A 181 -5.99 10.58 13.17
C GLU A 181 -6.05 11.57 12.00
N SER A 182 -5.28 11.33 10.93
CA SER A 182 -5.18 12.24 9.78
C SER A 182 -6.01 11.82 8.57
N LEU A 183 -6.72 10.68 8.62
CA LEU A 183 -7.44 10.16 7.45
C LEU A 183 -8.57 11.12 7.01
N PRO A 184 -8.64 11.47 5.71
CA PRO A 184 -9.59 12.46 5.18
C PRO A 184 -10.99 11.87 4.88
N SER A 185 -11.46 10.93 5.70
CA SER A 185 -12.71 10.18 5.47
C SER A 185 -13.40 9.83 6.78
N GLU A 186 -14.73 9.83 6.81
CA GLU A 186 -15.51 9.43 7.99
C GLU A 186 -15.35 7.94 8.35
N LYS A 187 -15.12 7.08 7.35
CA LYS A 187 -14.97 5.64 7.52
C LYS A 187 -13.60 5.19 7.05
N ALA A 188 -12.99 4.27 7.79
CA ALA A 188 -11.76 3.61 7.40
C ALA A 188 -11.88 2.08 7.53
N ALA A 189 -11.30 1.36 6.59
CA ALA A 189 -11.12 -0.08 6.67
C ALA A 189 -9.63 -0.41 6.83
N VAL A 190 -9.29 -0.89 8.02
CA VAL A 190 -7.93 -1.29 8.40
C VAL A 190 -7.85 -2.81 8.39
N THR A 191 -6.81 -3.37 7.77
CA THR A 191 -6.57 -4.82 7.81
C THR A 191 -5.16 -5.15 8.30
N PHE A 192 -5.02 -6.33 8.90
CA PHE A 192 -3.74 -6.84 9.40
C PHE A 192 -3.37 -8.13 8.68
N PRO A 193 -2.07 -8.41 8.48
CA PRO A 193 -1.65 -9.74 8.08
C PRO A 193 -2.05 -10.75 9.17
N THR A 194 -2.58 -11.91 8.78
CA THR A 194 -2.83 -13.03 9.70
C THR A 194 -1.62 -13.98 9.81
N ARG A 195 -0.63 -13.83 8.92
CA ARG A 195 0.62 -14.61 8.86
C ARG A 195 1.79 -13.72 8.46
N THR A 196 3.00 -14.05 8.90
CA THR A 196 4.21 -13.37 8.41
C THR A 196 4.40 -13.64 6.92
N LEU A 197 5.15 -12.78 6.21
CA LEU A 197 5.55 -13.04 4.81
C LEU A 197 6.29 -14.38 4.63
N SER A 198 6.88 -14.92 5.71
CA SER A 198 7.54 -16.23 5.76
C SER A 198 6.62 -17.41 6.14
N GLY A 199 5.33 -17.18 6.34
CA GLY A 199 4.31 -18.23 6.54
C GLY A 199 4.18 -18.79 7.96
N ARG A 200 4.91 -18.28 8.98
CA ARG A 200 4.75 -18.75 10.36
C ARG A 200 3.50 -18.14 11.01
N GLY A 201 2.59 -18.99 11.47
CA GLY A 201 1.43 -18.59 12.28
C GLY A 201 1.81 -18.47 13.74
N VAL A 202 2.07 -17.26 14.23
CA VAL A 202 2.40 -17.01 15.65
C VAL A 202 1.46 -15.94 16.20
N GLY A 203 0.28 -16.33 16.69
CA GLY A 203 -0.61 -15.48 17.50
C GLY A 203 -0.96 -14.07 16.97
N MET A 204 -0.72 -13.81 15.68
CA MET A 204 -0.62 -12.44 15.16
C MET A 204 -1.97 -11.74 15.15
N GLU A 205 -3.06 -12.49 14.97
CA GLU A 205 -4.43 -11.97 15.04
C GLU A 205 -4.74 -11.34 16.40
N ARG A 206 -4.48 -12.06 17.51
CA ARG A 206 -4.74 -11.55 18.87
C ARG A 206 -3.85 -10.36 19.20
N HIS A 207 -2.57 -10.42 18.82
CA HIS A 207 -1.62 -9.34 19.07
C HIS A 207 -1.97 -8.08 18.28
N CYS A 208 -2.29 -8.20 16.98
CA CYS A 208 -2.70 -7.07 16.16
C CYS A 208 -4.02 -6.46 16.64
N SER A 209 -4.99 -7.28 17.07
CA SER A 209 -6.29 -6.79 17.56
C SER A 209 -6.11 -5.98 18.84
N GLN A 210 -5.42 -6.53 19.85
CA GLN A 210 -5.16 -5.83 21.12
C GLN A 210 -4.33 -4.56 20.93
N TRP A 211 -3.33 -4.61 20.04
CA TRP A 211 -2.53 -3.44 19.70
C TRP A 211 -3.39 -2.35 19.04
N PHE A 212 -4.21 -2.72 18.05
CA PHE A 212 -5.06 -1.77 17.33
C PHE A 212 -6.15 -1.14 18.21
N GLU A 213 -6.83 -1.94 19.04
CA GLU A 213 -7.83 -1.42 19.99
C GLU A 213 -7.23 -0.39 20.95
N GLY A 214 -5.96 -0.54 21.34
CA GLY A 214 -5.25 0.44 22.16
C GLY A 214 -4.81 1.71 21.43
N LEU A 215 -4.90 1.77 20.09
CA LEU A 215 -4.63 2.97 19.29
C LEU A 215 -5.88 3.82 19.03
N LEU A 216 -7.07 3.25 19.17
CA LEU A 216 -8.31 3.96 18.93
C LEU A 216 -8.65 4.86 20.14
N PRO A 217 -9.15 6.09 19.90
CA PRO A 217 -9.54 7.02 20.95
C PRO A 217 -10.73 6.54 21.79
#